data_AF-X1HX70-F1
#
_entry.id   AF-X1HX70-F1
#
_cell.length_a   1.000
_cell.length_b   1.000
_cell.length_c   1.000
_cell.angle_alpha   90.00
_cell.angle_beta   90.00
_cell.angle_gamma   90.00
#
_symmetry.space_group_name_H-M   'P 1'
#
loop_
_entity.id
_entity.type
_entity.pdbx_description
1 polymer ?
#
loop_
_entity_poly.entity_id
_entity_poly.type
_entity_poly.pdbx_seq_one_letter_code
_entity_poly.pdbx_strand_id
1 'polypeptide(L)'
;DSIETALKLGSGVVLIFIAGNHSDQSEESRSEELLFSEHFACVYCGISLGEIAPRTFSFNSPHGACPSCTGLGYKFEIDPSIVIPDREISLSEGAIKPWARNGVMSTWYSSILRSLANRYGFSQSVPVGKLTEDQLHLILYGNSGEMIQATYEDRHGGIRQYYTNFEGVIPRMERLYRETASDRVRVDIERYMSSHPCPVCQGKRLKPESLAITINGNSIMDITALSVVEALKWVEGISSQISSRELTIANQIIREI
;
A
#
# COMPACT_ATOMS: atom_id res chain seq x y z
N ASP A 1 19.92 -20.34 37.36
CA ASP A 1 21.14 -20.90 36.75
C ASP A 1 20.87 -21.69 35.48
N SER A 2 20.13 -22.81 35.54
CA SER A 2 19.84 -23.64 34.36
C SER A 2 19.09 -22.90 33.24
N ILE A 3 18.14 -22.03 33.58
CA ILE A 3 17.42 -21.21 32.59
C ILE A 3 18.36 -20.23 31.90
N GLU A 4 19.22 -19.54 32.65
CA GLU A 4 20.18 -18.56 32.09
C GLU A 4 21.21 -19.25 31.18
N THR A 5 21.67 -20.44 31.57
CA THR A 5 22.59 -21.24 30.75
C THR A 5 21.91 -21.73 29.47
N ALA A 6 20.67 -22.22 29.57
CA ALA A 6 19.88 -22.65 28.42
C ALA A 6 19.61 -21.49 27.45
N LEU A 7 19.26 -20.30 27.96
CA LEU A 7 19.10 -19.10 27.15
C LEU A 7 20.41 -18.68 26.47
N LYS A 8 21.55 -18.67 27.17
CA LYS A 8 22.85 -18.36 26.56
C LYS A 8 23.24 -19.34 25.45
N LEU A 9 23.01 -20.65 25.65
CA LEU A 9 23.30 -21.67 24.63
C LEU A 9 22.27 -21.68 23.48
N GLY A 10 21.02 -21.35 23.78
CA GLY A 10 19.91 -21.28 22.84
C GLY A 10 19.71 -19.92 22.17
N SER A 11 20.72 -19.04 22.22
CA SER A 11 20.66 -17.69 21.63
C SER A 11 19.41 -16.89 22.04
N GLY A 12 19.11 -16.90 23.34
CA GLY A 12 17.97 -16.20 23.92
C GLY A 12 16.64 -16.94 23.79
N VAL A 13 16.63 -18.25 23.51
CA VAL A 13 15.42 -19.10 23.44
C VAL A 13 15.59 -20.33 24.35
N VAL A 14 14.54 -20.68 25.11
CA VAL A 14 14.52 -21.87 25.97
C VAL A 14 13.18 -22.60 25.89
N LEU A 15 13.22 -23.91 25.70
CA LEU A 15 12.05 -24.79 25.78
C LEU A 15 12.05 -25.48 27.14
N ILE A 16 10.95 -25.37 27.87
CA ILE A 16 10.73 -26.01 29.17
C ILE A 16 9.70 -27.12 28.98
N PHE A 17 10.11 -28.35 29.22
CA PHE A 17 9.22 -29.50 29.23
C PHE A 17 8.76 -29.78 30.67
N ILE A 18 7.45 -29.68 30.91
CA ILE A 18 6.80 -30.03 32.17
C ILE A 18 6.33 -31.49 32.03
N ALA A 19 7.04 -32.39 32.70
CA ALA A 19 6.65 -33.79 32.74
C ALA A 19 5.36 -33.98 33.55
N GLY A 20 4.35 -34.62 32.96
CA GLY A 20 3.11 -34.96 33.65
C GLY A 20 3.33 -36.07 34.70
N ASN A 21 2.58 -36.02 35.81
CA ASN A 21 2.59 -37.10 36.79
C ASN A 21 1.74 -38.28 36.28
N HIS A 22 2.38 -39.42 36.02
CA HIS A 22 1.72 -40.65 35.57
C HIS A 22 0.82 -41.33 36.63
N SER A 23 0.60 -40.73 37.80
CA SER A 23 -0.09 -41.35 38.93
C SER A 23 -1.61 -41.15 38.95
N ASP A 24 -2.16 -40.17 38.22
CA ASP A 24 -3.61 -39.94 38.13
C ASP A 24 -4.07 -39.99 36.67
N GLN A 25 -5.01 -40.90 36.37
CA GLN A 25 -5.62 -41.10 35.04
C GLN A 25 -6.67 -40.01 34.71
N SER A 26 -6.50 -38.78 35.21
CA SER A 26 -7.29 -37.62 34.78
C SER A 26 -6.62 -36.96 33.56
N GLU A 27 -7.43 -36.50 32.60
CA GLU A 27 -6.97 -35.86 31.35
C GLU A 27 -6.12 -34.59 31.58
N GLU A 28 -6.09 -34.06 32.80
CA GLU A 28 -5.29 -32.91 33.26
C GLU A 28 -3.81 -33.21 33.52
N SER A 29 -3.38 -34.49 33.47
CA SER A 29 -1.97 -34.89 33.69
C SER A 29 -1.16 -35.01 32.39
N ARG A 30 -1.39 -34.13 31.41
CA ARG A 30 -0.61 -34.11 30.16
C ARG A 30 0.71 -33.38 30.35
N SER A 31 1.76 -33.92 29.73
CA SER A 31 3.05 -33.22 29.66
C SER A 31 2.92 -31.99 28.77
N GLU A 32 3.47 -30.85 29.19
CA GLU A 32 3.33 -29.56 28.53
C GLU A 32 4.70 -29.02 28.11
N GLU A 33 4.79 -28.42 26.93
CA GLU A 33 5.99 -27.74 26.45
C GLU A 33 5.75 -26.23 26.44
N LEU A 34 6.59 -25.48 27.15
CA LEU A 34 6.55 -24.02 27.22
C LEU A 34 7.81 -23.43 26.60
N LEU A 35 7.65 -22.65 25.54
CA LEU A 35 8.75 -22.00 24.82
C LEU A 35 8.85 -20.53 25.21
N PHE A 36 10.03 -20.10 25.65
CA PHE A 36 10.32 -18.72 26.06
C PHE A 36 11.43 -18.12 25.21
N SER A 37 11.38 -16.80 24.99
CA SER A 37 12.46 -16.04 24.34
C SER A 37 12.72 -14.72 25.07
N GLU A 38 14.00 -14.32 25.14
CA GLU A 38 14.44 -13.00 25.62
C GLU A 38 14.27 -11.91 24.55
N HIS A 39 14.06 -12.29 23.29
CA HIS A 39 13.81 -11.37 22.20
C HIS A 39 12.30 -11.17 22.02
N PHE A 40 11.90 -10.03 21.46
CA PHE A 40 10.52 -9.84 20.98
C PHE A 40 10.31 -10.61 19.67
N ALA A 41 10.57 -11.91 19.69
CA ALA A 41 10.50 -12.80 18.54
C ALA A 41 9.47 -13.91 18.77
N CYS A 42 8.57 -14.04 17.80
CA CYS A 42 7.60 -15.12 17.74
C CYS A 42 8.21 -16.32 17.03
N VAL A 43 8.60 -17.32 17.81
CA VAL A 43 9.15 -18.61 17.36
C VAL A 43 8.22 -19.41 16.44
N TYR A 44 6.90 -19.23 16.53
CA TYR A 44 5.93 -19.91 15.66
C TYR A 44 5.76 -19.24 14.30
N CYS A 45 5.86 -17.92 14.26
CA CYS A 45 5.54 -17.11 13.08
C CYS A 45 6.76 -16.46 12.43
N GLY A 46 7.95 -16.59 13.01
CA GLY A 46 9.20 -16.04 12.49
C GLY A 46 9.31 -14.52 12.56
N ILE A 47 8.35 -13.84 13.21
CA ILE A 47 8.34 -12.38 13.35
C ILE A 47 9.28 -11.99 14.48
N SER A 48 10.27 -11.14 14.18
CA SER A 48 11.14 -10.55 15.19
C SER A 48 10.94 -9.04 15.23
N LEU A 49 10.42 -8.53 16.34
CA LEU A 49 10.41 -7.10 16.63
C LEU A 49 11.78 -6.69 17.18
N GLY A 50 12.22 -5.50 16.79
CA GLY A 50 13.35 -4.84 17.46
C GLY A 50 12.95 -4.34 18.85
N GLU A 51 13.87 -3.62 19.49
CA GLU A 51 13.59 -2.95 20.76
C GLU A 51 12.40 -1.98 20.62
N ILE A 52 11.44 -2.09 21.54
CA ILE A 52 10.29 -1.20 21.59
C ILE A 52 10.75 0.15 22.16
N ALA A 53 10.83 1.15 21.28
CA ALA A 53 11.22 2.51 21.63
C ALA A 53 10.22 3.51 21.02
N PRO A 54 10.11 4.74 21.54
CA PRO A 54 9.19 5.75 21.00
C PRO A 54 9.32 5.96 19.48
N ARG A 55 10.54 5.86 18.93
CA ARG A 55 10.81 5.96 17.48
C ARG A 55 10.12 4.87 16.65
N THR A 56 9.82 3.71 17.24
CA THR A 56 9.08 2.61 16.60
C THR A 56 7.64 3.01 16.30
N PHE A 57 7.09 3.99 17.01
CA PHE A 57 5.74 4.52 16.83
C PHE A 57 5.70 5.84 16.05
N SER A 58 6.84 6.29 15.53
CA SER A 58 6.93 7.51 14.73
C SER A 58 6.87 7.19 13.25
N PHE A 59 5.81 7.62 12.57
CA PHE A 59 5.71 7.55 11.11
C PHE A 59 6.67 8.52 10.39
N ASN A 60 7.31 9.42 11.13
CA ASN A 60 8.38 10.30 10.61
C ASN A 60 9.76 9.66 10.71
N SER A 61 9.87 8.45 11.29
CA SER A 61 11.12 7.70 11.41
C SER A 61 11.07 6.45 10.54
N PRO A 62 12.15 6.09 9.82
CA PRO A 62 12.25 4.81 9.10
C PRO A 62 12.04 3.58 9.99
N HIS A 63 12.22 3.73 11.31
CA HIS A 63 11.98 2.67 12.28
C HIS A 63 10.50 2.29 12.39
N GLY A 64 9.60 3.28 12.42
CA GLY A 64 8.15 3.08 12.57
C GLY A 64 7.34 3.26 11.29
N ALA A 65 7.83 4.01 10.32
CA ALA A 65 7.11 4.35 9.10
C ALA A 65 6.82 3.11 8.24
N CYS A 66 5.59 3.03 7.73
CA CYS A 66 5.20 2.03 6.73
C CYS A 66 6.15 2.13 5.52
N PRO A 67 6.85 1.05 5.13
CA PRO A 67 7.82 1.10 4.05
C PRO A 67 7.18 1.38 2.69
N SER A 68 5.91 1.00 2.49
CA SER A 68 5.21 1.16 1.21
C SER A 68 4.78 2.61 0.93
N CYS A 69 4.58 3.44 1.94
CA CYS A 69 4.16 4.84 1.78
C CYS A 69 5.05 5.82 2.55
N THR A 70 6.18 5.34 3.08
CA THR A 70 7.15 6.12 3.85
C THR A 70 6.51 6.97 4.95
N GLY A 71 5.46 6.46 5.61
CA GLY A 71 4.77 7.18 6.68
C GLY A 71 3.75 8.24 6.22
N LEU A 72 3.43 8.34 4.93
CA LEU A 72 2.39 9.24 4.42
C LEU A 72 0.97 8.74 4.74
N GLY A 73 0.78 7.41 4.74
CA GLY A 73 -0.53 6.77 4.93
C GLY A 73 -1.35 6.64 3.66
N TYR A 74 -1.03 7.39 2.62
CA TYR A 74 -1.64 7.28 1.30
C TYR A 74 -0.59 7.02 0.22
N LYS A 75 -1.05 6.56 -0.92
CA LYS A 75 -0.30 6.61 -2.18
C LYS A 75 -0.93 7.64 -3.08
N PHE A 76 -0.08 8.35 -3.82
CA PHE A 76 -0.50 9.30 -4.83
C PHE A 76 -0.21 8.66 -6.18
N GLU A 77 -1.25 8.21 -6.86
CA GLU A 77 -1.18 7.40 -8.08
C GLU A 77 -2.11 8.00 -9.14
N ILE A 78 -1.90 7.64 -10.41
CA ILE A 78 -2.74 8.12 -11.51
C ILE A 78 -4.10 7.44 -11.41
N ASP A 79 -5.17 8.23 -11.43
CA ASP A 79 -6.54 7.76 -11.29
C ASP A 79 -7.18 7.52 -12.67
N PRO A 80 -7.53 6.27 -13.03
CA PRO A 80 -8.18 5.97 -14.30
C PRO A 80 -9.48 6.77 -14.53
N SER A 81 -10.22 7.06 -13.44
CA SER A 81 -11.48 7.81 -13.52
C SER A 81 -11.27 9.29 -13.83
N ILE A 82 -10.10 9.86 -13.50
CA ILE A 82 -9.76 11.24 -13.87
C ILE A 82 -9.16 11.29 -15.29
N VAL A 83 -8.46 10.22 -15.70
CA VAL A 83 -7.91 10.08 -17.07
C VAL A 83 -9.02 9.93 -18.11
N ILE A 84 -10.07 9.16 -17.80
CA ILE A 84 -11.27 8.97 -18.63
C ILE A 84 -12.52 9.21 -17.78
N PRO A 85 -12.90 10.49 -17.57
CA PRO A 85 -14.02 10.84 -16.69
C PRO A 85 -15.40 10.62 -17.32
N ASP A 86 -15.50 10.80 -18.64
CA ASP A 86 -16.74 10.62 -19.38
C ASP A 86 -16.62 9.38 -20.29
N ARG A 87 -17.37 8.33 -19.95
CA ARG A 87 -17.38 7.07 -20.69
C ARG A 87 -18.36 7.10 -21.88
N GLU A 88 -19.16 8.14 -22.04
CA GLU A 88 -20.04 8.31 -23.19
C GLU A 88 -19.32 8.88 -24.42
N ILE A 89 -18.14 9.48 -24.23
CA ILE A 89 -17.30 10.01 -25.30
C ILE A 89 -16.46 8.89 -25.91
N SER A 90 -16.25 8.93 -27.23
CA SER A 90 -15.39 7.97 -27.93
C SER A 90 -13.89 8.31 -27.81
N LEU A 91 -13.03 7.33 -28.08
CA LEU A 91 -11.57 7.56 -28.11
C LEU A 91 -11.17 8.60 -29.16
N SER A 92 -11.83 8.59 -30.33
CA SER A 92 -11.58 9.55 -31.41
C SER A 92 -11.98 10.99 -31.06
N GLU A 93 -12.97 11.15 -30.18
CA GLU A 93 -13.46 12.46 -29.72
C GLU A 93 -12.69 12.99 -28.50
N GLY A 94 -11.67 12.27 -28.04
CA GLY A 94 -10.79 12.73 -26.97
C GLY A 94 -11.20 12.30 -25.56
N ALA A 95 -11.80 11.12 -25.40
CA ALA A 95 -12.12 10.55 -24.08
C ALA A 95 -10.90 10.44 -23.14
N ILE A 96 -9.68 10.26 -23.69
CA ILE A 96 -8.42 10.26 -22.92
C ILE A 96 -7.96 11.70 -22.68
N LYS A 97 -8.34 12.29 -21.54
CA LYS A 97 -8.08 13.70 -21.22
C LYS A 97 -6.60 14.12 -21.35
N PRO A 98 -5.61 13.35 -20.85
CA PRO A 98 -4.20 13.74 -20.98
C PRO A 98 -3.72 13.88 -22.43
N TRP A 99 -4.39 13.25 -23.39
CA TRP A 99 -4.04 13.28 -24.80
C TRP A 99 -4.84 14.31 -25.61
N ALA A 100 -5.97 14.77 -25.07
CA ALA A 100 -6.86 15.75 -25.70
C ALA A 100 -6.57 17.17 -25.16
N ARG A 101 -5.61 17.88 -25.78
CA ARG A 101 -5.39 19.30 -25.47
C ARG A 101 -6.45 20.14 -26.16
N ASN A 102 -7.25 20.88 -25.39
CA ASN A 102 -8.40 21.66 -25.89
C ASN A 102 -9.40 20.81 -26.71
N GLY A 103 -9.58 19.54 -26.35
CA GLY A 103 -10.45 18.60 -27.08
C GLY A 103 -9.85 18.03 -28.37
N VAL A 104 -8.63 18.43 -28.75
CA VAL A 104 -7.97 17.91 -29.95
C VAL A 104 -6.85 16.96 -29.56
N MET A 105 -6.94 15.72 -30.05
CA MET A 105 -5.90 14.72 -29.89
C MET A 105 -4.78 14.92 -30.93
N SER A 106 -3.53 14.69 -30.52
CA SER A 106 -2.40 14.76 -31.46
C SER A 106 -2.48 13.68 -32.55
N THR A 107 -1.95 13.96 -33.73
CA THR A 107 -1.92 13.00 -34.86
C THR A 107 -1.17 11.71 -34.49
N TRP A 108 -0.14 11.84 -33.65
CA TRP A 108 0.61 10.70 -33.12
C TRP A 108 -0.25 9.77 -32.26
N TYR A 109 -0.99 10.32 -31.29
CA TYR A 109 -1.86 9.51 -30.43
C TYR A 109 -3.01 8.88 -31.22
N SER A 110 -3.59 9.60 -32.18
CA SER A 110 -4.60 9.06 -33.08
C SER A 110 -4.07 7.88 -33.90
N SER A 111 -2.85 7.98 -34.44
CA SER A 111 -2.17 6.93 -35.19
C SER A 111 -1.91 5.67 -34.35
N ILE A 112 -1.46 5.83 -33.10
CA ILE A 112 -1.25 4.70 -32.18
C ILE A 112 -2.58 4.02 -31.86
N LEU A 113 -3.61 4.77 -31.50
CA LEU A 113 -4.93 4.19 -31.23
C LEU A 113 -5.47 3.43 -32.45
N ARG A 114 -5.24 3.93 -33.67
CA ARG A 114 -5.61 3.23 -34.93
C ARG A 114 -4.91 1.91 -35.09
N SER A 115 -3.63 1.89 -34.77
CA SER A 115 -2.82 0.68 -34.84
C SER A 115 -3.26 -0.35 -33.79
N LEU A 116 -3.61 0.09 -32.57
CA LEU A 116 -4.17 -0.75 -31.51
C LEU A 116 -5.56 -1.28 -31.88
N ALA A 117 -6.46 -0.40 -32.33
CA ALA A 117 -7.82 -0.74 -32.75
C ALA A 117 -7.83 -1.83 -33.83
N ASN A 118 -6.96 -1.70 -34.84
CA ASN A 118 -6.84 -2.67 -35.92
C ASN A 118 -6.28 -4.02 -35.45
N ARG A 119 -5.30 -4.02 -34.53
CA ARG A 119 -4.67 -5.25 -34.05
C ARG A 119 -5.55 -6.02 -33.07
N TYR A 120 -6.18 -5.31 -32.13
CA TYR A 120 -6.93 -5.91 -31.02
C TYR A 120 -8.45 -5.89 -31.24
N GLY A 121 -8.91 -5.43 -32.41
CA GLY A 121 -10.30 -5.56 -32.85
C GLY A 121 -11.29 -4.71 -32.05
N PHE A 122 -11.04 -3.41 -31.90
CA PHE A 122 -11.98 -2.49 -31.26
C PHE A 122 -12.21 -1.22 -32.08
N SER A 123 -13.33 -0.54 -31.86
CA SER A 123 -13.65 0.73 -32.54
C SER A 123 -13.24 1.92 -31.68
N GLN A 124 -12.70 2.97 -32.33
CA GLN A 124 -12.39 4.24 -31.66
C GLN A 124 -13.56 5.21 -31.60
N SER A 125 -14.58 4.97 -32.43
CA SER A 125 -15.71 5.89 -32.62
C SER A 125 -16.95 5.46 -31.84
N VAL A 126 -16.82 4.42 -31.01
CA VAL A 126 -17.85 4.07 -30.03
C VAL A 126 -17.51 4.70 -28.68
N PRO A 127 -18.52 5.05 -27.86
CA PRO A 127 -18.31 5.43 -26.47
C PRO A 127 -17.38 4.48 -25.73
N VAL A 128 -16.47 5.00 -24.91
CA VAL A 128 -15.52 4.17 -24.15
C VAL A 128 -16.23 3.17 -23.23
N GLY A 129 -17.42 3.50 -22.72
CA GLY A 129 -18.26 2.60 -21.93
C GLY A 129 -18.73 1.34 -22.67
N LYS A 130 -18.63 1.30 -24.01
CA LYS A 130 -18.94 0.12 -24.83
C LYS A 130 -17.73 -0.75 -25.13
N LEU A 131 -16.52 -0.32 -24.74
CA LEU A 131 -15.33 -1.16 -24.84
C LEU A 131 -15.35 -2.23 -23.75
N THR A 132 -14.77 -3.38 -24.04
CA THR A 132 -14.54 -4.43 -23.04
C THR A 132 -13.49 -3.97 -22.02
N GLU A 133 -13.51 -4.56 -20.82
CA GLU A 133 -12.50 -4.26 -19.79
C GLU A 133 -11.07 -4.56 -20.28
N ASP A 134 -10.86 -5.62 -21.05
CA ASP A 134 -9.54 -5.94 -21.62
C ASP A 134 -9.07 -4.88 -22.63
N GLN A 135 -9.97 -4.36 -23.47
CA GLN A 135 -9.66 -3.28 -24.41
C GLN A 135 -9.34 -1.97 -23.68
N LEU A 136 -10.07 -1.66 -22.61
CA LEU A 136 -9.80 -0.49 -21.78
C LEU A 136 -8.48 -0.65 -21.02
N HIS A 137 -8.22 -1.83 -20.46
CA HIS A 137 -6.98 -2.15 -19.78
C HIS A 137 -5.77 -2.05 -20.73
N LEU A 138 -5.90 -2.54 -21.96
CA LEU A 138 -4.88 -2.37 -23.01
C LEU A 138 -4.55 -0.89 -23.26
N ILE A 139 -5.56 -0.02 -23.30
CA ILE A 139 -5.37 1.43 -23.51
C ILE A 139 -4.68 2.07 -22.30
N LEU A 140 -5.13 1.74 -21.09
CA LEU A 140 -4.64 2.35 -19.86
C LEU A 140 -3.25 1.86 -19.47
N TYR A 141 -2.99 0.55 -19.55
CA TYR A 141 -1.80 -0.11 -19.00
C TYR A 141 -0.88 -0.72 -20.07
N GLY A 142 -1.25 -0.62 -21.33
CA GLY A 142 -0.41 -1.03 -22.44
C GLY A 142 -0.57 -2.50 -22.81
N ASN A 143 0.29 -2.95 -23.73
CA ASN A 143 0.20 -4.25 -24.35
C ASN A 143 1.33 -5.21 -23.93
N SER A 144 1.79 -5.10 -22.69
CA SER A 144 2.78 -5.99 -22.09
C SER A 144 4.08 -6.15 -22.91
N GLY A 145 4.44 -5.13 -23.70
CA GLY A 145 5.68 -5.10 -24.48
C GLY A 145 5.61 -5.76 -25.86
N GLU A 146 4.45 -6.25 -26.30
CA GLU A 146 4.29 -6.80 -27.65
C GLU A 146 4.54 -5.73 -28.73
N MET A 147 5.27 -6.08 -29.78
CA MET A 147 5.57 -5.12 -30.85
C MET A 147 4.37 -4.98 -31.79
N ILE A 148 3.85 -3.75 -31.89
CA ILE A 148 2.82 -3.34 -32.84
C ILE A 148 3.40 -2.58 -34.02
N GLN A 149 2.86 -2.84 -35.21
CA GLN A 149 3.17 -2.05 -36.39
C GLN A 149 2.33 -0.77 -36.34
N ALA A 150 2.96 0.33 -35.97
CA ALA A 150 2.34 1.64 -35.94
C ALA A 150 2.47 2.31 -37.31
N THR A 151 1.36 2.88 -37.79
CA THR A 151 1.32 3.62 -39.07
C THR A 151 1.11 5.10 -38.80
N TYR A 152 2.12 5.92 -39.08
CA TYR A 152 2.06 7.37 -38.96
C TYR A 152 1.93 8.03 -40.33
N GLU A 153 0.94 8.91 -40.47
CA GLU A 153 0.78 9.77 -41.63
C GLU A 153 1.34 11.15 -41.29
N ASP A 154 2.33 11.61 -42.07
CA ASP A 154 2.86 12.96 -41.91
C ASP A 154 1.89 14.02 -42.45
N ARG A 155 2.21 15.30 -42.22
CA ARG A 155 1.36 16.42 -42.66
C ARG A 155 1.26 16.56 -44.19
N HIS A 156 2.08 15.84 -44.94
CA HIS A 156 2.14 15.84 -46.41
C HIS A 156 1.56 14.56 -47.03
N GLY A 157 0.91 13.71 -46.23
CA GLY A 157 0.30 12.44 -46.68
C GLY A 157 1.28 11.29 -46.85
N GLY A 158 2.53 11.45 -46.40
CA GLY A 158 3.52 10.38 -46.38
C GLY A 158 3.21 9.36 -45.29
N ILE A 159 2.97 8.12 -45.68
CA ILE A 159 2.73 7.01 -44.75
C ILE A 159 4.07 6.38 -44.35
N ARG A 160 4.35 6.33 -43.05
CA ARG A 160 5.50 5.62 -42.47
C ARG A 160 5.02 4.53 -41.53
N GLN A 161 5.64 3.36 -41.65
CA GLN A 161 5.39 2.23 -40.75
C GLN A 161 6.62 2.00 -39.88
N TYR A 162 6.42 1.78 -38.60
CA TYR A 162 7.48 1.42 -37.66
C TYR A 162 6.93 0.46 -36.60
N TYR A 163 7.81 -0.32 -35.99
CA TYR A 163 7.43 -1.21 -34.89
C TYR A 163 7.67 -0.51 -33.56
N THR A 164 6.70 -0.54 -32.68
CA THR A 164 6.77 0.00 -31.32
C THR A 164 5.98 -0.89 -30.38
N ASN A 165 6.31 -0.91 -29.09
CA ASN A 165 5.36 -1.34 -28.07
C ASN A 165 4.48 -0.16 -27.63
N PHE A 166 3.40 -0.47 -26.93
CA PHE A 166 2.54 0.53 -26.30
C PHE A 166 2.59 0.37 -24.78
N GLU A 167 3.26 1.31 -24.12
CA GLU A 167 3.44 1.36 -22.66
C GLU A 167 2.12 1.55 -21.88
N GLY A 168 1.08 2.09 -22.52
CA GLY A 168 -0.16 2.50 -21.84
C GLY A 168 -0.17 3.99 -21.50
N VAL A 169 -1.37 4.52 -21.25
CA VAL A 169 -1.54 5.92 -20.80
C VAL A 169 -0.96 6.11 -19.40
N ILE A 170 -1.34 5.24 -18.46
CA ILE A 170 -1.00 5.35 -17.04
C ILE A 170 0.49 5.12 -16.78
N PRO A 171 1.11 4.00 -17.20
CA PRO A 171 2.52 3.76 -16.91
C PRO A 171 3.44 4.84 -17.51
N ARG A 172 3.09 5.35 -18.71
CA ARG A 172 3.78 6.48 -19.31
C ARG A 172 3.69 7.74 -18.45
N MET A 173 2.52 8.07 -17.91
CA MET A 173 2.34 9.24 -17.04
C MET A 173 3.10 9.07 -15.72
N GLU A 174 3.04 7.90 -15.09
CA GLU A 174 3.77 7.60 -13.87
C GLU A 174 5.30 7.71 -14.06
N ARG A 175 5.81 7.17 -15.17
CA ARG A 175 7.22 7.28 -15.52
C ARG A 175 7.62 8.72 -15.78
N LEU A 176 6.83 9.47 -16.56
CA LEU A 176 7.08 10.90 -16.79
C LEU A 176 7.05 11.72 -15.49
N TYR A 177 6.13 11.42 -14.58
CA TYR A 177 6.05 12.09 -13.28
C TYR A 177 7.32 11.88 -12.45
N ARG A 178 7.84 10.64 -12.45
CA ARG A 178 9.05 10.24 -11.72
C ARG A 178 10.34 10.78 -12.33
N GLU A 179 10.43 10.80 -13.65
CA GLU A 179 11.67 11.11 -14.39
C GLU A 179 11.78 12.60 -14.78
N THR A 180 10.67 13.33 -14.90
CA THR A 180 10.71 14.73 -15.36
C THR A 180 11.38 15.65 -14.35
N ALA A 181 12.26 16.52 -14.84
CA ALA A 181 12.80 17.65 -14.08
C ALA A 181 11.94 18.92 -14.19
N SER A 182 10.90 18.91 -15.05
CA SER A 182 10.04 20.08 -15.28
C SER A 182 8.87 20.10 -14.31
N ASP A 183 8.82 21.10 -13.43
CA ASP A 183 7.70 21.31 -12.50
C ASP A 183 6.37 21.50 -13.22
N ARG A 184 6.38 22.16 -14.40
CA ARG A 184 5.18 22.30 -15.23
C ARG A 184 4.63 20.93 -15.63
N VAL A 185 5.48 20.02 -16.11
CA VAL A 185 5.05 18.67 -16.49
C VAL A 185 4.56 17.89 -15.28
N ARG A 186 5.24 18.05 -14.13
CA ARG A 186 4.84 17.42 -12.87
C ARG A 186 3.43 17.86 -12.46
N VAL A 187 3.21 19.16 -12.28
CA VAL A 187 1.89 19.73 -11.94
C VAL A 187 0.84 19.37 -12.99
N ASP A 188 1.22 19.31 -14.27
CA ASP A 188 0.29 18.93 -15.34
C ASP A 188 -0.21 17.49 -15.19
N ILE A 189 0.64 16.57 -14.71
CA ILE A 189 0.30 15.15 -14.45
C ILE A 189 -0.46 15.00 -13.12
N GLU A 190 -0.11 15.76 -12.08
CA GLU A 190 -0.76 15.70 -10.76
C GLU A 190 -2.26 15.96 -10.82
N ARG A 191 -2.74 16.70 -11.83
CA ARG A 191 -4.18 16.90 -12.10
C ARG A 191 -4.96 15.62 -12.40
N TYR A 192 -4.26 14.53 -12.72
CA TYR A 192 -4.83 13.21 -13.02
C TYR A 192 -4.50 12.20 -11.92
N MET A 193 -3.93 12.64 -10.80
CA MET A 193 -3.59 11.80 -9.67
C MET A 193 -4.61 11.99 -8.55
N SER A 194 -4.88 10.93 -7.81
CA SER A 194 -5.66 10.99 -6.59
C SER A 194 -4.93 10.26 -5.46
N SER A 195 -5.30 10.63 -4.23
CA SER A 195 -4.75 9.97 -3.04
C SER A 195 -5.65 8.81 -2.63
N HIS A 196 -5.04 7.63 -2.53
CA HIS A 196 -5.69 6.43 -2.01
C HIS A 196 -5.02 5.99 -0.71
N PRO A 197 -5.77 5.49 0.29
CA PRO A 197 -5.17 4.87 1.46
C PRO A 197 -4.15 3.81 1.05
N CYS A 198 -2.99 3.83 1.68
CA CYS A 198 -1.94 2.87 1.39
C CYS A 198 -2.48 1.45 1.64
N PRO A 199 -2.38 0.51 0.69
CA PRO A 199 -2.96 -0.83 0.86
C PRO A 199 -2.28 -1.63 1.97
N VAL A 200 -1.02 -1.31 2.31
CA VAL A 200 -0.24 -2.03 3.33
C VAL A 200 -0.60 -1.59 4.75
N CYS A 201 -0.61 -0.28 5.02
CA CYS A 201 -0.93 0.23 6.36
C CYS A 201 -2.38 0.73 6.49
N GLN A 202 -3.16 0.69 5.42
CA GLN A 202 -4.57 1.12 5.37
C GLN A 202 -4.79 2.53 5.91
N GLY A 203 -3.87 3.46 5.61
CA GLY A 203 -3.94 4.83 6.15
C GLY A 203 -3.25 5.02 7.50
N LYS A 204 -2.88 3.95 8.22
CA LYS A 204 -2.31 4.02 9.58
C LYS A 204 -0.85 4.46 9.62
N ARG A 205 -0.18 4.67 8.48
CA ARG A 205 1.17 5.26 8.35
C ARG A 205 2.33 4.47 8.97
N LEU A 206 2.07 3.54 9.89
CA LEU A 206 3.08 2.75 10.59
C LEU A 206 3.27 1.36 9.98
N LYS A 207 4.39 0.73 10.35
CA LYS A 207 4.67 -0.67 10.06
C LYS A 207 3.68 -1.62 10.74
N PRO A 208 3.40 -2.80 10.15
CA PRO A 208 2.55 -3.81 10.78
C PRO A 208 3.03 -4.20 12.19
N GLU A 209 4.34 -4.29 12.40
CA GLU A 209 4.94 -4.65 13.69
C GLU A 209 4.66 -3.58 14.76
N SER A 210 4.73 -2.30 14.39
CA SER A 210 4.40 -1.19 15.29
C SER A 210 2.91 -1.15 15.63
N LEU A 211 2.05 -1.51 14.67
CA LEU A 211 0.59 -1.56 14.85
C LEU A 211 0.13 -2.78 15.66
N ALA A 212 0.94 -3.84 15.69
CA ALA A 212 0.67 -5.02 16.51
C ALA A 212 0.85 -4.77 18.02
N ILE A 213 1.52 -3.68 18.41
CA ILE A 213 1.65 -3.28 19.81
C ILE A 213 0.39 -2.51 20.21
N THR A 214 -0.42 -3.13 21.07
CA THR A 214 -1.70 -2.59 21.49
C THR A 214 -1.78 -2.41 23.00
N ILE A 215 -2.56 -1.42 23.44
CA ILE A 215 -3.00 -1.28 24.83
C ILE A 215 -4.51 -1.51 24.85
N ASN A 216 -4.96 -2.51 25.62
CA ASN A 216 -6.35 -2.96 25.63
C ASN A 216 -6.92 -3.18 24.21
N GLY A 217 -6.19 -3.91 23.37
CA GLY A 217 -6.60 -4.26 22.00
C GLY A 217 -6.56 -3.14 20.97
N ASN A 218 -6.17 -1.92 21.34
CA ASN A 218 -6.07 -0.78 20.44
C ASN A 218 -4.61 -0.40 20.18
N SER A 219 -4.22 -0.23 18.91
CA SER A 219 -2.91 0.29 18.55
C SER A 219 -2.86 1.82 18.73
N ILE A 220 -1.65 2.39 18.71
CA ILE A 220 -1.48 3.86 18.77
C ILE A 220 -2.30 4.59 17.70
N MET A 221 -2.39 4.02 16.50
CA MET A 221 -3.11 4.66 15.39
C MET A 221 -4.62 4.60 15.57
N ASP A 222 -5.13 3.56 16.22
CA ASP A 222 -6.55 3.45 16.54
C ASP A 222 -6.95 4.52 17.55
N ILE A 223 -6.13 4.73 18.58
CA ILE A 223 -6.36 5.79 19.58
C ILE A 223 -6.26 7.19 18.97
N THR A 224 -5.28 7.43 18.09
CA THR A 224 -5.15 8.75 17.42
C THR A 224 -6.25 9.03 16.40
N ALA A 225 -6.99 8.01 15.96
CA ALA A 225 -8.12 8.16 15.05
C ALA A 225 -9.43 8.50 15.79
N LEU A 226 -9.47 8.33 17.12
CA LEU A 226 -10.61 8.72 17.95
C LEU A 226 -10.76 10.24 17.97
N SER A 227 -11.99 10.71 18.19
CA SER A 227 -12.20 12.10 18.59
C SER A 227 -11.57 12.37 19.96
N VAL A 228 -11.26 13.63 20.25
CA VAL A 228 -10.68 14.03 21.56
C VAL A 228 -11.55 13.56 22.73
N VAL A 229 -12.87 13.63 22.59
CA VAL A 229 -13.83 13.19 23.63
C VAL A 229 -13.77 11.68 23.85
N GLU A 230 -13.65 10.90 22.78
CA GLU A 230 -13.54 9.44 22.86
C GLU A 230 -12.18 9.00 23.40
N ALA A 231 -11.10 9.68 23.00
CA ALA A 231 -9.76 9.44 23.51
C ALA A 231 -9.68 9.70 25.03
N LEU A 232 -10.29 10.79 25.52
CA LEU A 232 -10.36 11.07 26.96
C LEU A 232 -11.10 9.97 27.72
N LYS A 233 -12.27 9.56 27.24
CA LYS A 233 -13.04 8.44 27.83
C LYS A 233 -12.23 7.15 27.85
N TRP A 234 -11.47 6.88 26.80
CA TRP A 234 -10.60 5.71 26.73
C TRP A 234 -9.49 5.76 27.78
N VAL A 235 -8.82 6.91 27.95
CA VAL A 235 -7.78 7.11 28.97
C VAL A 235 -8.35 6.98 30.39
N GLU A 236 -9.50 7.58 30.67
CA GLU A 236 -10.16 7.45 31.98
C GLU A 236 -10.53 5.99 32.30
N GLY A 237 -11.00 5.24 31.30
CA GLY A 237 -11.35 3.83 31.43
C GLY A 237 -10.14 2.91 31.63
N ILE A 238 -8.97 3.26 31.07
CA ILE A 238 -7.81 2.37 31.02
C ILE A 238 -7.25 2.04 32.40
N SER A 239 -7.38 2.95 33.36
CA SER A 239 -6.88 2.78 34.72
C SER A 239 -7.50 1.56 35.43
N SER A 240 -8.69 1.14 34.99
CA SER A 240 -9.38 -0.05 35.51
C SER A 240 -9.02 -1.36 34.81
N GLN A 241 -8.29 -1.28 33.68
CA GLN A 241 -8.03 -2.41 32.78
C GLN A 241 -6.56 -2.83 32.74
N ILE A 242 -5.67 -2.02 33.33
CA ILE A 242 -4.24 -2.30 33.44
C ILE A 242 -3.88 -2.75 34.85
N SER A 243 -2.80 -3.52 34.96
CA SER A 243 -2.29 -3.98 36.25
C SER A 243 -1.81 -2.81 37.12
N SER A 244 -1.69 -3.03 38.42
CA SER A 244 -1.15 -2.03 39.35
C SER A 244 0.27 -1.56 38.98
N ARG A 245 1.08 -2.46 38.43
CA ARG A 245 2.43 -2.16 37.92
C ARG A 245 2.37 -1.23 36.71
N GLU A 246 1.54 -1.54 35.71
CA GLU A 246 1.37 -0.71 34.52
C GLU A 246 0.79 0.65 34.86
N LEU A 247 -0.19 0.70 35.77
CA LEU A 247 -0.76 1.94 36.26
C LEU A 247 0.30 2.82 36.92
N THR A 248 1.22 2.24 37.70
CA THR A 248 2.32 2.99 38.33
C THR A 248 3.22 3.65 37.29
N ILE A 249 3.49 2.97 36.17
CA ILE A 249 4.30 3.49 35.06
C ILE A 249 3.51 4.57 34.29
N ALA A 250 2.23 4.33 34.04
CA ALA A 250 1.40 5.19 33.20
C ALA A 250 0.86 6.44 33.93
N ASN A 251 0.83 6.46 35.26
CA ASN A 251 0.15 7.51 36.05
C ASN A 251 0.59 8.93 35.72
N GLN A 252 1.88 9.17 35.47
CA GLN A 252 2.36 10.50 35.05
C GLN A 252 1.79 10.92 33.70
N ILE A 253 1.77 10.00 32.74
CA ILE A 253 1.25 10.24 31.38
C ILE A 253 -0.27 10.42 31.41
N ILE A 254 -1.00 9.58 32.15
CA ILE A 254 -2.46 9.66 32.28
C ILE A 254 -2.90 10.99 32.89
N ARG A 255 -2.12 11.57 33.82
CA ARG A 255 -2.45 12.87 34.44
C ARG A 255 -2.26 14.07 33.51
N GLU A 256 -1.48 13.93 32.44
CA GLU A 256 -1.22 15.01 31.47
C GLU A 256 -2.26 15.08 30.36
N ILE A 257 -3.07 14.03 30.19
CA ILE A 257 -4.13 13.91 29.18
C ILE A 257 -5.48 14.31 29.79
#